data_AF-A0ABD4KYI0-F1
#
_entry.id   AF-A0ABD4KYI0-F1
#
_cell.length_a   1.000
_cell.length_b   1.000
_cell.length_c   1.000
_cell.angle_alpha   90.00
_cell.angle_beta   90.00
_cell.angle_gamma   90.00
#
_symmetry.space_group_name_H-M   'P 1'
#
loop_
_entity.id
_entity.type
_entity.pdbx_description
1 polymer ?
#
loop_
_entity_poly.entity_id
_entity_poly.type
_entity_poly.pdbx_seq_one_letter_code
_entity_poly.pdbx_strand_id
1 'polypeptide(L)' 'MADRHQQTPFPLRIKDPEVRSWVKSVAVREDRSQNWLINNLIEEAMRRDQQAATQK' A
#
# COMPACT_ATOMS: atom_id res chain seq x y z
N MET A 1 -28.15 -0.27 8.77
CA MET A 1 -26.95 0.56 8.56
C MET A 1 -25.97 -0.28 7.75
N ALA A 2 -25.92 -0.10 6.43
CA ALA A 2 -25.07 -0.92 5.58
C ALA A 2 -23.62 -0.47 5.75
N ASP A 3 -22.76 -1.39 6.22
CA ASP A 3 -21.32 -1.23 6.33
C ASP A 3 -20.75 -0.71 5.01
N ARG A 4 -20.33 0.56 5.02
CA ARG A 4 -19.50 1.14 3.96
C ARG A 4 -18.09 0.61 4.12
N HIS A 5 -17.89 -0.69 3.95
CA HIS A 5 -16.56 -1.18 3.60
C HIS A 5 -16.22 -0.55 2.26
N GLN A 6 -15.37 0.48 2.33
CA GLN A 6 -14.79 1.19 1.20
C GLN A 6 -14.29 0.15 0.19
N GLN A 7 -15.08 -0.11 -0.87
CA GLN A 7 -14.59 -0.83 -2.03
C GLN A 7 -13.51 0.06 -2.62
N THR A 8 -12.25 -0.29 -2.35
CA THR A 8 -11.10 0.29 -3.03
C THR A 8 -11.33 0.14 -4.54
N PRO A 9 -11.32 1.22 -5.33
CA PRO A 9 -11.71 1.18 -6.75
C PRO A 9 -10.80 0.29 -7.61
N PHE A 10 -9.64 -0.10 -7.08
CA PHE A 10 -8.76 -1.11 -7.66
C PHE A 10 -8.65 -2.33 -6.73
N PRO A 11 -9.10 -3.53 -7.14
CA PRO A 11 -8.78 -4.76 -6.43
C PRO A 11 -7.31 -5.10 -6.69
N LEU A 12 -6.41 -4.60 -5.82
CA LEU A 12 -4.99 -4.92 -5.89
C LEU A 12 -4.78 -6.43 -5.63
N ARG A 13 -4.36 -7.16 -6.66
CA ARG A 13 -4.00 -8.58 -6.54
C ARG A 13 -2.53 -8.71 -6.17
N ILE A 14 -2.26 -8.82 -4.88
CA ILE A 14 -0.94 -9.20 -4.37
C ILE A 14 -0.80 -10.72 -4.58
N LYS A 15 0.04 -11.12 -5.55
CA LYS A 15 0.25 -12.54 -5.90
C LYS A 15 0.93 -13.32 -4.78
N ASP A 16 1.86 -12.66 -4.09
CA ASP A 16 2.61 -13.23 -2.98
C ASP A 16 1.78 -13.21 -1.67
N PRO A 17 1.42 -14.37 -1.11
CA PRO A 17 0.67 -14.46 0.14
C PRO A 17 1.41 -13.85 1.33
N GLU A 18 2.75 -13.94 1.36
CA GLU A 18 3.58 -13.41 2.43
C GLU A 18 3.54 -11.88 2.43
N VAL A 19 3.72 -11.28 1.26
CA VAL A 19 3.58 -9.82 1.08
C VAL A 19 2.18 -9.36 1.49
N ARG A 20 1.13 -10.10 1.12
CA ARG A 20 -0.25 -9.77 1.52
C ARG A 20 -0.43 -9.82 3.04
N SER A 21 0.16 -10.81 3.70
CA SER A 21 0.11 -10.94 5.16
C SER A 21 0.86 -9.79 5.84
N TRP A 22 2.03 -9.44 5.31
CA TRP A 22 2.85 -8.34 5.80
C TRP A 22 2.15 -6.98 5.66
N VAL A 23 1.55 -6.67 4.51
CA VAL A 23 0.79 -5.42 4.31
C VAL A 23 -0.36 -5.30 5.32
N LYS A 24 -1.06 -6.41 5.61
CA LYS A 24 -2.13 -6.42 6.61
C LYS A 24 -1.59 -6.17 8.02
N SER A 25 -0.49 -6.82 8.40
CA SER A 25 0.07 -6.67 9.75
C SER A 25 0.60 -5.27 10.00
N VAL A 26 1.24 -4.66 9.00
CA VAL A 26 1.74 -3.28 9.08
C VAL A 26 0.58 -2.29 9.17
N ALA A 27 -0.47 -2.45 8.36
CA ALA A 27 -1.64 -1.58 8.40
C ALA A 27 -2.31 -1.57 9.79
N VAL A 28 -2.43 -2.74 10.43
CA VAL A 28 -2.94 -2.86 11.81
C VAL A 28 -2.02 -2.18 12.80
N ARG A 29 -0.70 -2.40 12.69
CA ARG A 29 0.29 -1.81 13.60
C ARG A 29 0.31 -0.27 13.54
N GLU A 30 0.07 0.29 12.37
CA GLU A 30 0.10 1.74 12.13
C GLU A 30 -1.25 2.43 12.34
N ASP A 31 -2.31 1.69 12.67
CA ASP A 31 -3.69 2.18 12.77
C ASP A 31 -4.15 2.89 11.48
N ARG A 32 -3.85 2.29 10.33
CA ARG A 32 -4.16 2.81 9.00
C ARG A 32 -4.88 1.78 8.16
N SER A 33 -5.58 2.24 7.13
CA SER A 33 -6.16 1.35 6.13
C SER A 33 -5.07 0.74 5.26
N GLN A 34 -5.28 -0.49 4.77
CA GLN A 34 -4.38 -1.13 3.80
C GLN A 34 -4.19 -0.26 2.56
N ASN A 35 -5.24 0.43 2.11
CA ASN A 35 -5.17 1.34 0.96
C ASN A 35 -4.23 2.52 1.22
N TRP A 36 -4.29 3.11 2.41
CA TRP A 36 -3.37 4.18 2.81
C TRP A 36 -1.93 3.69 2.77
N LEU A 37 -1.65 2.52 3.36
CA LEU A 37 -0.31 1.94 3.40
C LEU A 37 0.23 1.67 1.99
N ILE A 38 -0.58 1.06 1.13
CA ILE A 38 -0.21 0.77 -0.26
C ILE A 38 0.14 2.06 -1.01
N ASN A 39 -0.69 3.09 -0.92
CA ASN A 39 -0.41 4.37 -1.59
C ASN A 39 0.89 5.00 -1.07
N ASN A 40 1.10 4.99 0.25
CA ASN A 40 2.31 5.53 0.85
C ASN A 40 3.58 4.79 0.38
N LEU A 41 3.53 3.45 0.29
CA LEU A 41 4.64 2.64 -0.23
C LEU A 41 4.92 2.94 -1.72
N ILE A 42 3.87 3.16 -2.53
CA ILE A 42 4.01 3.55 -3.94
C ILE A 42 4.66 4.94 -4.06
N GLU A 43 4.20 5.92 -3.29
CA GLU A 43 4.78 7.28 -3.28
C GLU A 43 6.25 7.28 -2.83
N GLU A 44 6.60 6.44 -1.86
CA GLU A 44 7.99 6.28 -1.43
C GLU A 44 8.85 5.63 -2.52
N ALA A 45 8.35 4.58 -3.18
CA ALA A 45 9.04 3.97 -4.32
C ALA A 45 9.25 4.96 -5.47
N MET A 46 8.24 5.77 -5.81
CA MET A 46 8.36 6.82 -6.83
C MET A 46 9.42 7.86 -6.46
N ARG A 47 9.45 8.32 -5.20
CA ARG A 47 10.46 9.29 -4.73
C ARG A 47 11.87 8.71 -4.83
N ARG A 48 12.07 7.44 -4.46
CA ARG A 48 13.37 6.76 -4.58
C ARG A 48 13.84 6.66 -6.03
N ASP A 49 12.93 6.34 -6.95
CA ASP A 49 13.25 6.25 -8.38
C ASP A 49 13.66 7.60 -8.97
N GLN A 50 12.92 8.67 -8.63
CA GLN A 50 13.26 10.04 -9.05
C GLN A 50 14.63 10.50 -8.52
N GLN A 51 14.94 10.17 -7.26
CA GLN A 51 16.26 10.47 -6.68
C GLN A 51 17.38 9.70 -7.39
N ALA A 52 17.17 8.42 -7.72
CA ALA A 52 18.12 7.61 -8.45
C ALA A 52 18.34 8.12 -9.89
N ALA A 53 17.30 8.65 -10.53
CA ALA A 53 17.37 9.23 -11.87
C ALA A 53 18.11 10.58 -11.90
N THR A 54 18.13 11.33 -10.79
CA THR A 54 18.79 12.64 -10.70
C THR A 54 20.30 12.52 -10.39
N GLN A 55 20.76 11.34 -9.97
CA GLN A 55 22.17 11.08 -9.64
C GLN A 55 22.97 10.45 -10.80
N LYS A 56 22.38 10.33 -11.99
CA LYS A 56 23.06 9.93 -13.24
C LYS A 56 23.20 11.12 -14.16
#